data_AF-A0A1B7HN56-F1
#
_entry.id   AF-A0A1B7HN56-F1
#
_cell.length_a   1.000
_cell.length_b   1.000
_cell.length_c   1.000
_cell.angle_alpha   90.00
_cell.angle_beta   90.00
_cell.angle_gamma   90.00
#
_symmetry.space_group_name_H-M   'P 1'
#
loop_
_entity.id
_entity.type
_entity.pdbx_description
1 polymer ?
#
loop_
_entity_poly.entity_id
_entity_poly.type
_entity_poly.pdbx_seq_one_letter_code
_entity_poly.pdbx_strand_id
1 'polypeptide(L)'
;MNNLTLVTTEFFTTDEVIEIGGKAFLSKYLNGEPVMTARDLIQILDCTEDAFKHHLKRDGKCLIQGEDFHHMKGDELNHIKKKFNEINGDLLEPNWPYQNLNKTNQLNLFTRSGVDVMCRLVDPRSFVWSLLKSNYFDVPQEPAFKVPETFAEALFLAGKLEAERVQLALENKEKEALLVKQEAEHEMFVDNFFDESSTISIGTFAKITGVLGQKRMFAYLRDSGVMMASRNEPYQKYMHHFVIRGQFSTPLLKCTSAKWLLTRMAKDNLISTSKKDMCYDNIKAKYSDDLDVALEAAFKAA
;
A
#
# COMPACT_ATOMS: atom_id res chain seq x y z
N MET A 1 -20.52 -25.47 -1.15
CA MET A 1 -21.56 -24.52 -1.57
C MET A 1 -22.34 -24.14 -0.33
N ASN A 2 -21.95 -23.07 0.37
CA ASN A 2 -22.74 -22.55 1.46
C ASN A 2 -23.88 -21.75 0.83
N ASN A 3 -25.11 -22.24 0.94
CA ASN A 3 -26.30 -21.54 0.46
C ASN A 3 -26.52 -20.29 1.32
N LEU A 4 -25.85 -19.19 0.95
CA LEU A 4 -26.13 -17.87 1.49
C LEU A 4 -27.55 -17.50 1.10
N THR A 5 -28.42 -17.40 2.10
CA THR A 5 -29.81 -17.02 1.86
C THR A 5 -29.91 -15.51 1.94
N LEU A 6 -30.08 -14.88 0.77
CA LEU A 6 -30.06 -13.43 0.61
C LEU A 6 -31.41 -12.82 0.99
N VAL A 7 -31.38 -11.74 1.77
CA VAL A 7 -32.56 -10.98 2.13
C VAL A 7 -32.71 -9.83 1.13
N THR A 8 -33.76 -9.90 0.32
CA THR A 8 -34.08 -8.86 -0.67
C THR A 8 -35.47 -8.30 -0.40
N THR A 9 -35.55 -7.03 0.02
CA THR A 9 -36.78 -6.22 0.09
C THR A 9 -36.74 -5.13 -1.00
N GLU A 10 -37.83 -4.38 -1.16
CA GLU A 10 -37.91 -3.27 -2.12
C GLU A 10 -36.88 -2.17 -1.86
N PHE A 11 -36.42 -2.05 -0.61
CA PHE A 11 -35.54 -0.98 -0.15
C PHE A 11 -34.25 -1.49 0.50
N PHE A 12 -34.13 -2.77 0.83
CA PHE A 12 -32.97 -3.34 1.50
C PHE A 12 -32.57 -4.69 0.88
N THR A 13 -31.33 -4.81 0.42
CA THR A 13 -30.83 -6.02 -0.22
C THR A 13 -29.51 -6.47 0.40
N THR A 14 -29.28 -7.77 0.43
CA THR A 14 -27.97 -8.35 0.75
C THR A 14 -27.52 -9.26 -0.36
N ASP A 15 -26.24 -9.28 -0.67
CA ASP A 15 -25.77 -9.90 -1.91
C ASP A 15 -24.70 -10.97 -1.69
N GLU A 16 -23.57 -10.62 -1.10
CA GLU A 16 -22.42 -11.51 -1.00
C GLU A 16 -21.65 -11.32 0.31
N VAL A 17 -20.87 -12.34 0.67
CA VAL A 17 -19.98 -12.27 1.83
C VAL A 17 -18.67 -11.61 1.39
N ILE A 18 -18.37 -10.47 2.00
CA ILE A 18 -17.16 -9.71 1.74
C ILE A 18 -16.18 -9.98 2.88
N GLU A 19 -14.94 -10.29 2.53
CA GLU A 19 -13.84 -10.49 3.47
C GLU A 19 -12.89 -9.29 3.46
N ILE A 20 -12.76 -8.62 4.60
CA ILE A 20 -11.87 -7.47 4.78
C ILE A 20 -11.02 -7.68 6.02
N GLY A 21 -9.70 -7.66 5.87
CA GLY A 21 -8.77 -7.81 6.99
C GLY A 21 -8.88 -9.15 7.73
N GLY A 22 -9.25 -10.23 7.02
CA GLY A 22 -9.48 -11.55 7.61
C GLY A 22 -10.81 -11.70 8.35
N LYS A 23 -11.73 -10.75 8.16
CA LYS A 23 -13.06 -10.75 8.77
C LYS A 23 -14.12 -10.67 7.68
N ALA A 24 -15.02 -11.65 7.70
CA ALA A 24 -16.14 -11.71 6.78
C ALA A 24 -17.34 -10.92 7.31
N PHE A 25 -18.12 -10.30 6.44
CA PHE A 25 -19.46 -9.78 6.73
C PHE A 25 -20.33 -9.85 5.46
N LEU A 26 -21.66 -9.85 5.62
CA LEU A 26 -22.57 -9.82 4.47
C LEU A 26 -22.77 -8.39 3.96
N SER A 27 -22.64 -8.18 2.65
CA SER A 27 -22.93 -6.91 1.99
C SER A 27 -24.40 -6.54 2.17
N LYS A 28 -24.66 -5.25 2.35
CA LYS A 28 -25.99 -4.70 2.64
C LYS A 28 -26.16 -3.40 1.85
N TYR A 29 -27.26 -3.29 1.13
CA TYR A 29 -27.60 -2.11 0.37
C TYR A 29 -28.96 -1.58 0.82
N LEU A 30 -29.06 -0.27 0.96
CA LEU A 30 -30.32 0.43 1.22
C LEU A 30 -30.61 1.31 0.00
N ASN A 31 -31.72 1.07 -0.70
CA ASN A 31 -32.09 1.77 -1.94
C ASN A 31 -30.97 1.79 -3.00
N GLY A 32 -30.14 0.75 -3.04
CA GLY A 32 -28.98 0.66 -3.95
C GLY A 32 -27.69 1.29 -3.41
N GLU A 33 -27.72 1.95 -2.25
CA GLU A 33 -26.52 2.49 -1.61
C GLU A 33 -25.89 1.48 -0.63
N PRO A 34 -24.58 1.25 -0.68
CA PRO A 34 -23.89 0.36 0.25
C PRO A 34 -23.94 0.94 1.66
N VAL A 35 -24.41 0.13 2.61
CA VAL A 35 -24.55 0.49 4.03
C VAL A 35 -23.94 -0.57 4.93
N MET A 36 -23.63 -0.20 6.17
CA MET A 36 -23.10 -1.12 7.19
C MET A 36 -23.87 -1.01 8.49
N THR A 37 -23.99 -2.12 9.22
CA THR A 37 -24.56 -2.10 10.57
C THR A 37 -23.49 -1.80 11.62
N ALA A 38 -23.92 -1.34 12.80
CA ALA A 38 -23.02 -1.17 13.95
C ALA A 38 -22.19 -2.42 14.26
N ARG A 39 -22.76 -3.62 14.07
CA ARG A 39 -22.06 -4.88 14.38
C ARG A 39 -21.04 -5.25 13.33
N ASP A 40 -21.31 -4.98 12.05
CA ASP A 40 -20.30 -5.15 11.00
C ASP A 40 -19.09 -4.26 11.32
N LEU A 41 -19.31 -3.02 11.74
CA LEU A 41 -18.23 -2.12 12.17
C LEU A 41 -17.50 -2.63 13.41
N ILE A 42 -18.23 -3.08 14.44
CA ILE A 42 -17.63 -3.66 15.66
C ILE A 42 -16.72 -4.84 15.32
N GLN A 43 -17.21 -5.73 14.45
CA GLN A 43 -16.48 -6.89 13.98
C GLN A 43 -15.23 -6.45 13.22
N ILE A 44 -15.35 -5.64 12.18
CA ILE A 44 -14.21 -5.26 11.33
C ILE A 44 -13.18 -4.45 12.12
N LEU A 45 -13.60 -3.51 12.96
CA LEU A 45 -12.71 -2.66 13.77
C LEU A 45 -12.12 -3.37 15.00
N ASP A 46 -12.49 -4.63 15.26
CA ASP A 46 -12.06 -5.40 16.44
C ASP A 46 -12.30 -4.71 17.79
N CYS A 47 -13.36 -3.91 17.87
CA CYS A 47 -13.70 -3.19 19.10
C CYS A 47 -14.76 -3.94 19.91
N THR A 48 -14.85 -3.64 21.21
CA THR A 48 -15.92 -4.18 22.05
C THR A 48 -17.21 -3.40 21.83
N GLU A 49 -18.37 -4.05 22.01
CA GLU A 49 -19.67 -3.35 21.89
C GLU A 49 -19.77 -2.14 22.81
N ASP A 50 -19.20 -2.22 24.01
CA ASP A 50 -19.24 -1.14 25.00
C ASP A 50 -18.37 0.05 24.59
N ALA A 51 -17.18 -0.20 24.03
CA ALA A 51 -16.34 0.85 23.48
C ALA A 51 -17.03 1.55 22.31
N PHE A 52 -17.63 0.78 21.39
CA PHE A 52 -18.38 1.33 20.26
C PHE A 52 -19.57 2.18 20.72
N LYS A 53 -20.36 1.68 21.69
CA LYS A 53 -21.47 2.43 22.29
C LYS A 53 -20.99 3.70 23.00
N HIS A 54 -19.82 3.66 23.63
CA HIS A 54 -19.23 4.83 24.27
C HIS A 54 -18.88 5.91 23.24
N HIS A 55 -18.20 5.55 22.15
CA HIS A 55 -17.89 6.48 21.06
C HIS A 55 -19.15 7.04 20.40
N LEU A 56 -20.16 6.19 20.15
CA LEU A 56 -21.42 6.65 19.58
C LEU A 56 -22.16 7.64 20.49
N LYS A 57 -22.14 7.44 21.81
CA LYS A 57 -22.78 8.37 22.77
C LYS A 57 -22.01 9.69 22.92
N ARG A 58 -20.68 9.62 22.93
CA ARG A 58 -19.82 10.79 23.19
C ARG A 58 -19.66 11.66 21.95
N ASP A 59 -19.36 11.02 20.83
CA ASP A 59 -18.89 11.66 19.60
C ASP A 59 -19.91 11.53 18.45
N GLY A 60 -20.99 10.75 18.63
CA GLY A 60 -22.06 10.59 17.63
C GLY A 60 -22.92 11.83 17.40
N LYS A 61 -22.68 12.93 18.13
CA LYS A 61 -23.25 14.25 17.80
C LYS A 61 -22.76 14.77 16.45
N CYS A 62 -21.63 14.28 15.98
CA CYS A 62 -21.07 14.62 14.68
C CYS A 62 -21.73 13.86 13.52
N LEU A 63 -22.59 12.88 13.80
CA LEU A 63 -23.28 12.09 12.78
C LEU A 63 -24.62 12.73 12.42
N ILE A 64 -24.85 12.92 11.13
CA ILE A 64 -26.07 13.52 10.58
C ILE A 64 -27.00 12.41 10.08
N GLN A 65 -28.25 12.42 10.56
CA GLN A 65 -29.27 11.48 10.08
C GLN A 65 -29.62 11.79 8.61
N GLY A 66 -29.58 10.78 7.75
CA GLY A 66 -29.84 10.89 6.32
C GLY A 66 -28.59 11.09 5.46
N GLU A 67 -27.48 11.55 6.04
CA GLU A 67 -26.18 11.65 5.37
C GLU A 67 -25.21 10.57 5.87
N ASP A 68 -24.99 10.49 7.19
CA ASP A 68 -24.04 9.57 7.81
C ASP A 68 -24.70 8.25 8.22
N PHE A 69 -25.97 8.29 8.60
CA PHE A 69 -26.72 7.09 8.94
C PHE A 69 -28.21 7.20 8.63
N HIS A 70 -28.79 6.08 8.23
CA HIS A 70 -30.24 5.88 8.14
C HIS A 70 -30.74 5.22 9.41
N HIS A 71 -31.81 5.79 9.95
CA HIS A 71 -32.41 5.33 11.19
C HIS A 71 -33.71 4.57 10.89
N MET A 72 -33.64 3.24 10.91
CA MET A 72 -34.80 2.38 10.61
C MET A 72 -35.57 2.05 11.88
N LYS A 73 -36.88 2.31 11.86
CA LYS A 73 -37.83 2.06 12.96
C LYS A 73 -39.19 1.61 12.42
N GLY A 74 -39.99 0.98 13.26
CA GLY A 74 -41.40 0.68 12.96
C GLY A 74 -41.57 -0.32 11.81
N ASP A 75 -42.40 0.05 10.83
CA ASP A 75 -42.88 -0.85 9.77
C ASP A 75 -41.78 -1.33 8.83
N GLU A 76 -40.83 -0.47 8.47
CA GLU A 76 -39.66 -0.82 7.64
C GLU A 76 -38.83 -1.93 8.28
N LEU A 77 -38.54 -1.78 9.58
CA LEU A 77 -37.79 -2.75 10.35
C LEU A 77 -38.58 -4.06 10.52
N ASN A 78 -39.90 -3.98 10.71
CA ASN A 78 -40.77 -5.15 10.79
C ASN A 78 -40.85 -5.91 9.46
N HIS A 79 -40.80 -5.20 8.32
CA HIS A 79 -40.78 -5.82 7.01
C HIS A 79 -39.50 -6.64 6.78
N ILE A 80 -38.34 -6.09 7.15
CA ILE A 80 -37.07 -6.82 7.11
C ILE A 80 -37.11 -8.02 8.06
N LYS A 81 -37.58 -7.84 9.31
CA LYS A 81 -37.73 -8.95 10.28
C LYS A 81 -38.62 -10.07 9.77
N LYS A 82 -39.72 -9.72 9.11
CA LYS A 82 -40.67 -10.69 8.56
C LYS A 82 -40.03 -11.52 7.46
N LYS A 83 -39.41 -10.86 6.46
CA LYS A 83 -38.66 -11.57 5.40
C LYS A 83 -37.54 -12.43 5.97
N PHE A 84 -36.87 -11.95 7.02
CA PHE A 84 -35.81 -12.69 7.69
C PHE A 84 -36.33 -13.95 8.42
N ASN A 85 -37.49 -13.87 9.07
CA ASN A 85 -38.13 -15.02 9.70
C ASN A 85 -38.68 -16.02 8.66
N GLU A 86 -39.11 -15.54 7.49
CA GLU A 86 -39.51 -16.40 6.36
C GLU A 86 -38.32 -17.17 5.78
N ILE A 87 -37.12 -16.61 5.84
CA ILE A 87 -35.87 -17.21 5.37
C ILE A 87 -35.27 -18.21 6.39
N ASN A 88 -35.55 -18.07 7.70
CA ASN A 88 -34.94 -18.90 8.74
C ASN A 88 -35.77 -20.11 9.16
N GLY A 89 -35.43 -21.26 8.59
CA GLY A 89 -35.34 -22.53 9.31
C GLY A 89 -33.91 -23.06 9.22
N ASP A 90 -33.10 -22.87 10.27
CA ASP A 90 -31.87 -23.62 10.57
C ASP A 90 -30.60 -23.50 9.66
N LEU A 91 -30.49 -22.57 8.72
CA LEU A 91 -29.34 -22.54 7.78
C LEU A 91 -28.43 -21.29 7.77
N LEU A 92 -28.57 -20.34 8.70
CA LEU A 92 -27.66 -19.19 8.78
C LEU A 92 -26.54 -19.42 9.81
N GLU A 93 -25.33 -19.69 9.32
CA GLU A 93 -24.08 -19.63 10.08
C GLU A 93 -23.84 -18.22 10.68
N PRO A 94 -23.01 -18.09 11.74
CA PRO A 94 -23.20 -17.19 12.89
C PRO A 94 -22.96 -15.69 12.66
N ASN A 95 -22.81 -15.25 11.42
CA ASN A 95 -22.29 -13.93 11.09
C ASN A 95 -23.36 -12.92 10.64
N TRP A 96 -24.65 -13.27 10.78
CA TRP A 96 -25.74 -12.32 10.64
C TRP A 96 -25.91 -11.52 11.94
N PRO A 97 -26.12 -10.19 11.90
CA PRO A 97 -25.73 -9.34 13.01
C PRO A 97 -26.68 -9.34 14.22
N TYR A 98 -27.58 -10.31 14.38
CA TYR A 98 -28.37 -10.43 15.61
C TYR A 98 -28.85 -11.86 15.85
N GLN A 99 -28.42 -12.48 16.96
CA GLN A 99 -29.20 -13.55 17.61
C GLN A 99 -30.57 -13.05 18.12
N ASN A 100 -30.88 -11.74 18.06
CA ASN A 100 -32.14 -11.17 18.53
C ASN A 100 -32.63 -9.98 17.69
N LEU A 101 -32.70 -10.09 16.36
CA LEU A 101 -33.34 -9.07 15.50
C LEU A 101 -34.79 -8.85 15.99
N ASN A 102 -35.44 -9.92 16.45
CA ASN A 102 -36.76 -9.90 17.07
C ASN A 102 -36.89 -8.95 18.29
N LYS A 103 -35.80 -8.59 18.99
CA LYS A 103 -35.83 -7.73 20.19
C LYS A 103 -35.39 -6.28 19.94
N THR A 104 -34.88 -5.94 18.76
CA THR A 104 -34.42 -4.58 18.46
C THR A 104 -35.57 -3.72 17.95
N ASN A 105 -35.80 -2.57 18.58
CA ASN A 105 -36.85 -1.63 18.16
C ASN A 105 -36.34 -0.57 17.18
N GLN A 106 -35.03 -0.53 16.94
CA GLN A 106 -34.37 0.44 16.07
C GLN A 106 -33.08 -0.15 15.49
N LEU A 107 -32.75 0.21 14.25
CA LEU A 107 -31.51 -0.17 13.58
C LEU A 107 -30.88 1.05 12.90
N ASN A 108 -29.61 1.30 13.21
CA ASN A 108 -28.81 2.31 12.53
C ASN A 108 -28.00 1.66 11.42
N LEU A 109 -28.19 2.14 10.19
CA LEU A 109 -27.42 1.77 9.02
C LEU A 109 -26.49 2.93 8.69
N PHE A 110 -25.18 2.71 8.78
CA PHE A 110 -24.17 3.71 8.47
C PHE A 110 -23.89 3.72 6.97
N THR A 111 -23.93 4.91 6.38
CA THR A 111 -23.53 5.13 4.99
C THR A 111 -22.01 5.18 4.90
N ARG A 112 -21.46 5.31 3.69
CA ARG A 112 -20.04 5.57 3.47
C ARG A 112 -19.49 6.69 4.37
N SER A 113 -20.20 7.81 4.48
CA SER A 113 -19.77 8.97 5.28
C SER A 113 -19.75 8.63 6.77
N GLY A 114 -20.80 7.99 7.26
CA GLY A 114 -20.87 7.58 8.67
C GLY A 114 -19.81 6.55 9.04
N VAL A 115 -19.48 5.62 8.14
CA VAL A 115 -18.39 4.66 8.37
C VAL A 115 -17.03 5.35 8.44
N ASP A 116 -16.75 6.35 7.60
CA ASP A 116 -15.51 7.14 7.68
C ASP A 116 -15.38 7.83 9.04
N VAL A 117 -16.45 8.51 9.48
CA VAL A 117 -16.49 9.18 10.79
C VAL A 117 -16.27 8.16 11.91
N MET A 118 -16.94 7.01 11.88
CA MET A 118 -16.79 5.98 12.90
C MET A 118 -15.39 5.35 12.92
N CYS A 119 -14.79 5.09 11.75
CA CYS A 119 -13.43 4.55 11.68
C CYS A 119 -12.42 5.53 12.28
N ARG A 120 -12.55 6.83 11.98
CA ARG A 120 -11.68 7.87 12.55
C ARG A 120 -11.86 8.04 14.06
N LEU A 121 -13.06 7.81 14.59
CA LEU A 121 -13.34 7.96 16.01
C LEU A 121 -12.89 6.77 16.84
N VAL A 122 -13.11 5.54 16.34
CA VAL A 122 -12.83 4.31 17.06
C VAL A 122 -11.37 3.90 16.90
N ASP A 123 -10.82 3.95 15.70
CA ASP A 123 -9.41 3.63 15.45
C ASP A 123 -8.81 4.48 14.31
N PRO A 124 -8.41 5.74 14.60
CA PRO A 124 -7.83 6.64 13.61
C PRO A 124 -6.50 6.18 13.01
N ARG A 125 -5.87 5.13 13.55
CA ARG A 125 -4.60 4.58 13.03
C ARG A 125 -4.83 3.36 12.14
N SER A 126 -6.07 2.87 12.05
CA SER A 126 -6.40 1.68 11.28
C SER A 126 -6.43 1.94 9.78
N PHE A 127 -5.84 1.03 9.01
CA PHE A 127 -5.98 1.00 7.55
C PHE A 127 -7.31 0.37 7.09
N VAL A 128 -8.15 -0.07 8.04
CA VAL A 128 -9.46 -0.69 7.78
C VAL A 128 -10.36 0.21 6.92
N TRP A 129 -10.36 1.53 7.15
CA TRP A 129 -11.16 2.45 6.34
C TRP A 129 -10.73 2.44 4.88
N SER A 130 -9.43 2.47 4.61
CA SER A 130 -8.90 2.44 3.23
C SER A 130 -9.32 1.16 2.50
N LEU A 131 -9.33 0.02 3.19
CA LEU A 131 -9.78 -1.26 2.63
C LEU A 131 -11.29 -1.31 2.40
N LEU A 132 -12.10 -0.84 3.36
CA LEU A 132 -13.55 -0.72 3.21
C LEU A 132 -13.92 0.19 2.04
N LYS A 133 -13.21 1.31 1.94
CA LYS A 133 -13.40 2.28 0.89
C LYS A 133 -13.16 1.64 -0.49
N SER A 134 -12.01 1.00 -0.72
CA SER A 134 -11.70 0.41 -2.03
C SER A 134 -12.54 -0.82 -2.38
N ASN A 135 -12.86 -1.68 -1.40
CA ASN A 135 -13.41 -3.01 -1.67
C ASN A 135 -14.92 -3.10 -1.45
N TYR A 136 -15.56 -2.11 -0.84
CA TYR A 136 -16.99 -2.14 -0.53
C TYR A 136 -17.74 -0.89 -0.99
N PHE A 137 -17.21 0.30 -0.71
CA PHE A 137 -17.92 1.56 -1.01
C PHE A 137 -17.60 2.15 -2.38
N ASP A 138 -16.35 2.05 -2.84
CA ASP A 138 -15.86 2.59 -4.11
C ASP A 138 -15.62 1.50 -5.15
N VAL A 139 -16.23 0.32 -5.02
CA VAL A 139 -16.14 -0.70 -6.06
C VAL A 139 -16.63 -0.07 -7.35
N PRO A 140 -15.75 0.14 -8.37
CA PRO A 140 -16.20 0.64 -9.64
C PRO A 140 -17.16 -0.41 -10.18
N GLN A 141 -18.43 -0.05 -10.28
CA GLN A 141 -19.42 -0.82 -11.02
C GLN A 141 -18.80 -1.06 -12.39
N GLU A 142 -18.39 -2.29 -12.69
CA GLU A 142 -18.03 -2.64 -14.04
C GLU A 142 -19.22 -2.24 -14.91
N PRO A 143 -19.03 -1.37 -15.92
CA PRO A 143 -20.15 -0.90 -16.71
C PRO A 143 -20.82 -2.14 -17.31
N ALA A 144 -22.08 -2.35 -16.93
CA ALA A 144 -22.88 -3.46 -17.44
C ALA A 144 -22.71 -3.53 -18.95
N PHE A 145 -22.08 -4.60 -19.45
CA PHE A 145 -21.79 -4.77 -20.86
C PHE A 145 -23.12 -4.81 -21.60
N LYS A 146 -23.54 -3.68 -22.19
CA LYS A 146 -24.74 -3.59 -23.01
C LYS A 146 -24.47 -4.43 -24.26
N VAL A 147 -24.96 -5.66 -24.27
CA VAL A 147 -24.93 -6.51 -25.46
C VAL A 147 -25.81 -5.83 -26.51
N PRO A 148 -25.25 -5.42 -27.67
CA PRO A 148 -26.03 -4.75 -28.70
C PRO A 148 -27.07 -5.73 -29.27
N GLU A 149 -28.34 -5.29 -29.33
CA GLU A 149 -29.47 -6.14 -29.74
C GLU A 149 -29.56 -6.31 -31.26
N THR A 150 -28.89 -5.46 -32.03
CA THR A 150 -28.89 -5.48 -33.49
C THR A 150 -27.49 -5.61 -34.08
N PHE A 151 -27.40 -6.30 -35.22
CA PHE A 151 -26.13 -6.49 -35.93
C PHE A 151 -25.47 -5.18 -36.36
N ALA A 152 -26.27 -4.18 -36.74
CA ALA A 152 -25.77 -2.85 -37.11
C ALA A 152 -25.14 -2.12 -35.90
N GLU A 153 -25.76 -2.22 -34.73
CA GLU A 153 -25.25 -1.64 -33.49
C GLU A 153 -23.97 -2.36 -33.02
N ALA A 154 -23.91 -3.69 -33.18
CA ALA A 154 -22.71 -4.48 -32.90
C ALA A 154 -21.53 -4.07 -33.79
N LEU A 155 -21.77 -3.88 -35.09
CA LEU A 155 -20.75 -3.47 -36.04
C LEU A 155 -20.25 -2.04 -35.75
N PHE A 156 -21.15 -1.13 -35.36
CA PHE A 156 -20.81 0.23 -34.98
C PHE A 156 -19.98 0.27 -33.68
N LEU A 157 -20.37 -0.50 -32.66
CA LEU A 157 -19.63 -0.59 -31.40
C LEU A 157 -18.24 -1.20 -31.62
N ALA A 158 -18.13 -2.23 -32.45
CA ALA A 158 -16.83 -2.82 -32.81
C ALA A 158 -15.92 -1.80 -33.51
N GLY A 159 -16.46 -1.00 -34.43
CA GLY A 159 -15.71 0.08 -35.08
C GLY A 159 -15.25 1.16 -34.10
N LYS A 160 -16.10 1.54 -33.15
CA LYS A 160 -15.76 2.51 -32.09
C LYS A 160 -14.67 1.98 -31.17
N LEU A 161 -14.76 0.72 -30.76
CA LEU A 161 -13.78 0.07 -29.90
C LEU A 161 -12.42 -0.06 -30.60
N GLU A 162 -12.39 -0.39 -31.89
CA GLU A 162 -11.12 -0.45 -32.62
C GLU A 162 -10.51 0.95 -32.79
N ALA A 163 -11.33 1.97 -33.07
CA ALA A 163 -10.86 3.35 -33.13
C ALA A 163 -10.28 3.83 -31.78
N GLU A 164 -10.95 3.51 -30.68
CA GLU A 164 -10.46 3.80 -29.33
C GLU A 164 -9.19 3.01 -28.99
N ARG A 165 -9.10 1.74 -29.41
CA ARG A 165 -7.90 0.91 -29.24
C ARG A 165 -6.71 1.46 -30.01
N VAL A 166 -6.92 1.93 -31.24
CA VAL A 166 -5.89 2.59 -32.05
C VAL A 166 -5.46 3.90 -31.42
N GLN A 167 -6.40 4.72 -30.93
CA GLN A 167 -6.11 5.97 -30.24
C GLN A 167 -5.32 5.74 -28.95
N LEU A 168 -5.73 4.78 -28.11
CA LEU A 168 -5.01 4.40 -26.90
C LEU A 168 -3.62 3.84 -27.21
N ALA A 169 -3.47 3.06 -28.29
CA ALA A 169 -2.16 2.57 -28.72
C ALA A 169 -1.25 3.71 -29.20
N LEU A 170 -1.81 4.73 -29.86
CA LEU A 170 -1.07 5.92 -30.27
C LEU A 170 -0.65 6.76 -29.07
N GLU A 171 -1.57 7.02 -28.14
CA GLU A 171 -1.28 7.74 -26.89
C GLU A 171 -0.29 6.99 -26.01
N ASN A 172 -0.37 5.65 -25.93
CA ASN A 172 0.61 4.85 -25.21
C ASN A 172 1.98 4.91 -25.89
N LYS A 173 2.05 4.88 -27.23
CA LYS A 173 3.31 5.09 -27.96
C LYS A 173 3.88 6.49 -27.77
N GLU A 174 3.03 7.51 -27.70
CA GLU A 174 3.47 8.88 -27.43
C GLU A 174 3.95 9.02 -25.99
N LYS A 175 3.26 8.42 -25.02
CA LYS A 175 3.68 8.36 -23.61
C LYS A 175 4.95 7.55 -23.44
N GLU A 176 5.11 6.42 -24.13
CA GLU A 176 6.34 5.64 -24.18
C GLU A 176 7.47 6.45 -24.82
N ALA A 177 7.22 7.18 -25.91
CA ALA A 177 8.23 8.05 -26.52
C ALA A 177 8.61 9.24 -25.63
N LEU A 178 7.67 9.77 -24.84
CA LEU A 178 7.92 10.81 -23.84
C LEU A 178 8.67 10.24 -22.64
N LEU A 179 8.34 9.03 -22.18
CA LEU A 179 9.07 8.31 -21.14
C LEU A 179 10.49 7.99 -21.61
N VAL A 180 10.67 7.47 -22.82
CA VAL A 180 11.99 7.21 -23.41
C VAL A 180 12.78 8.50 -23.62
N LYS A 181 12.13 9.63 -23.93
CA LYS A 181 12.81 10.95 -23.99
C LYS A 181 13.16 11.49 -22.62
N GLN A 182 12.30 11.31 -21.62
CA GLN A 182 12.59 11.72 -20.25
C GLN A 182 13.63 10.81 -19.61
N GLU A 183 13.58 9.50 -19.87
CA GLU A 183 14.61 8.53 -19.53
C GLU A 183 15.88 8.85 -20.29
N ALA A 184 15.85 9.21 -21.57
CA ALA A 184 17.04 9.64 -22.30
C ALA A 184 17.57 11.01 -21.84
N GLU A 185 16.73 11.94 -21.39
CA GLU A 185 17.18 13.21 -20.78
C GLU A 185 17.72 12.97 -19.37
N HIS A 186 17.13 12.04 -18.62
CA HIS A 186 17.58 11.63 -17.29
C HIS A 186 18.84 10.76 -17.40
N GLU A 187 18.97 9.90 -18.42
CA GLU A 187 20.14 9.13 -18.80
C GLU A 187 21.20 10.07 -19.34
N MET A 188 20.92 11.07 -20.19
CA MET A 188 21.94 12.04 -20.58
C MET A 188 22.37 12.98 -19.42
N PHE A 189 21.52 13.19 -18.40
CA PHE A 189 21.90 13.90 -17.17
C PHE A 189 22.62 13.00 -16.15
N VAL A 190 22.39 11.68 -16.21
CA VAL A 190 23.02 10.65 -15.38
C VAL A 190 24.35 10.20 -16.00
N ASP A 191 24.40 9.86 -17.28
CA ASP A 191 25.56 9.42 -18.07
C ASP A 191 26.66 10.48 -18.13
N ASN A 192 26.33 11.77 -18.15
CA ASN A 192 27.33 12.83 -18.07
C ASN A 192 27.91 13.04 -16.65
N PHE A 193 27.44 12.29 -15.63
CA PHE A 193 27.89 12.40 -14.23
C PHE A 193 28.17 11.06 -13.51
N PHE A 194 27.89 9.88 -14.12
CA PHE A 194 27.84 8.58 -13.43
C PHE A 194 28.76 7.48 -13.98
N ASP A 195 29.83 7.81 -14.68
CA ASP A 195 30.88 6.83 -14.92
C ASP A 195 31.72 6.61 -13.64
N GLU A 196 31.35 5.58 -12.87
CA GLU A 196 32.24 4.54 -12.28
C GLU A 196 31.59 3.83 -11.07
N SER A 197 30.82 2.76 -11.34
CA SER A 197 30.56 1.58 -10.49
C SER A 197 30.04 1.79 -9.04
N SER A 198 28.77 1.42 -8.81
CA SER A 198 28.03 1.24 -7.54
C SER A 198 28.60 1.89 -6.25
N THR A 199 27.83 2.81 -5.66
CA THR A 199 28.18 3.50 -4.40
C THR A 199 27.25 3.08 -3.25
N ILE A 200 27.80 3.01 -2.03
CA ILE A 200 27.07 2.61 -0.81
C ILE A 200 27.03 3.80 0.14
N SER A 201 25.86 4.11 0.70
CA SER A 201 25.78 5.11 1.76
C SER A 201 26.55 4.63 3.02
N ILE A 202 27.22 5.55 3.72
CA ILE A 202 27.96 5.21 4.94
C ILE A 202 27.04 4.62 6.02
N GLY A 203 25.77 5.03 6.07
CA GLY A 203 24.77 4.45 6.95
C GLY A 203 24.47 2.98 6.60
N THR A 204 24.35 2.65 5.32
CA THR A 204 24.17 1.27 4.85
C THR A 204 25.42 0.43 5.12
N PHE A 205 26.62 0.95 4.86
CA PHE A 205 27.88 0.28 5.19
C PHE A 205 28.01 -0.01 6.69
N ALA A 206 27.65 0.96 7.54
CA ALA A 206 27.63 0.81 8.99
C ALA A 206 26.67 -0.31 9.44
N LYS A 207 25.50 -0.44 8.80
CA LYS A 207 24.57 -1.56 9.05
C LYS A 207 25.14 -2.91 8.62
N ILE A 208 25.80 -2.99 7.47
CA ILE A 208 26.40 -4.23 6.95
C ILE A 208 27.52 -4.72 7.87
N THR A 209 28.34 -3.81 8.41
CA THR A 209 29.38 -4.18 9.37
C THR A 209 28.82 -4.52 10.75
N GLY A 210 27.68 -3.93 11.14
CA GLY A 210 26.97 -4.24 12.39
C GLY A 210 27.77 -3.93 13.66
N VAL A 211 28.81 -3.09 13.57
CA VAL A 211 29.68 -2.73 14.70
C VAL A 211 29.45 -1.29 15.16
N LEU A 212 29.27 -0.37 14.21
CA LEU A 212 29.05 1.04 14.48
C LEU A 212 27.69 1.46 13.93
N GLY A 213 26.92 2.24 14.69
CA GLY A 213 25.78 2.97 14.13
C GLY A 213 26.26 4.10 13.22
N GLN A 214 25.42 4.59 12.31
CA GLN A 214 25.77 5.63 11.33
C GLN A 214 26.51 6.83 11.94
N LYS A 215 26.00 7.42 13.03
CA LYS A 215 26.65 8.57 13.70
C LYS A 215 28.04 8.23 14.24
N ARG A 216 28.23 7.02 14.78
CA ARG A 216 29.53 6.54 15.27
C ARG A 216 30.50 6.23 14.14
N MET A 217 30.00 5.78 12.99
CA MET A 217 30.81 5.58 11.79
C MET A 217 31.37 6.90 11.26
N PHE A 218 30.55 7.96 11.21
CA PHE A 218 31.02 9.30 10.86
C PHE A 218 31.99 9.89 11.89
N ALA A 219 31.79 9.62 13.18
CA ALA A 219 32.76 10.00 14.21
C ALA A 219 34.12 9.31 13.97
N TYR A 220 34.12 7.99 13.80
CA TYR A 220 35.32 7.21 13.50
C TYR A 220 36.05 7.69 12.24
N LEU A 221 35.33 8.02 11.16
CA LEU A 221 35.95 8.52 9.92
C LEU A 221 36.60 9.90 10.12
N ARG A 222 36.07 10.74 11.02
CA ARG A 222 36.68 12.02 11.39
C ARG A 222 37.90 11.82 12.30
N ASP A 223 37.76 11.00 13.32
CA ASP A 223 38.83 10.72 14.30
C ASP A 223 40.01 10.00 13.65
N SER A 224 39.75 9.12 12.67
CA SER A 224 40.78 8.43 11.88
C SER A 224 41.40 9.30 10.76
N GLY A 225 40.99 10.57 10.67
CA GLY A 225 41.52 11.54 9.71
C GLY A 225 41.15 11.26 8.26
N VAL A 226 40.08 10.50 8.00
CA VAL A 226 39.53 10.26 6.66
C VAL A 226 38.66 11.42 6.21
N MET A 227 37.87 11.98 7.13
CA MET A 227 36.98 13.11 6.92
C MET A 227 37.42 14.33 7.72
N MET A 228 37.02 15.52 7.27
CA MET A 228 37.25 16.77 8.00
C MET A 228 36.46 16.78 9.32
N ALA A 229 37.02 17.39 10.37
CA ALA A 229 36.35 17.41 11.67
C ALA A 229 35.03 18.21 11.68
N SER A 230 34.99 19.30 10.89
CA SER A 230 33.88 20.26 10.81
C SER A 230 32.87 19.97 9.70
N ARG A 231 33.23 19.16 8.69
CA ARG A 231 32.39 18.81 7.54
C ARG A 231 32.51 17.32 7.26
N ASN A 232 31.42 16.66 6.86
CA ASN A 232 31.44 15.22 6.52
C ASN A 232 32.09 14.95 5.15
N GLU A 233 33.08 15.77 4.76
CA GLU A 233 33.78 15.68 3.49
C GLU A 233 35.10 14.94 3.69
N PRO A 234 35.43 13.96 2.84
CA PRO A 234 36.74 13.30 2.87
C PRO A 234 37.88 14.29 2.56
N TYR A 235 39.04 14.10 3.17
CA TYR A 235 40.25 14.80 2.73
C TYR A 235 40.59 14.45 1.28
N GLN A 236 41.23 15.37 0.55
CA GLN A 236 41.59 15.21 -0.87
C GLN A 236 42.28 13.87 -1.16
N LYS A 237 43.19 13.42 -0.28
CA LYS A 237 43.89 12.14 -0.39
C LYS A 237 42.99 10.90 -0.39
N TYR A 238 41.76 10.99 0.10
CA TYR A 238 40.79 9.89 0.15
C TYR A 238 39.61 10.10 -0.79
N MET A 239 39.56 11.18 -1.57
CA MET A 239 38.43 11.42 -2.49
C MET A 239 38.22 10.30 -3.49
N HIS A 240 39.27 9.59 -3.91
CA HIS A 240 39.15 8.46 -4.82
C HIS A 240 38.34 7.28 -4.25
N HIS A 241 38.16 7.20 -2.93
CA HIS A 241 37.33 6.19 -2.27
C HIS A 241 35.85 6.57 -2.13
N PHE A 242 35.51 7.84 -2.34
CA PHE A 242 34.18 8.38 -2.07
C PHE A 242 33.61 9.16 -3.25
N VAL A 243 32.28 9.19 -3.35
CA VAL A 243 31.53 10.04 -4.27
C VAL A 243 30.68 10.98 -3.43
N ILE A 244 30.82 12.29 -3.64
CA ILE A 244 30.07 13.30 -2.90
C ILE A 244 28.80 13.65 -3.69
N ARG A 245 27.63 13.59 -3.07
CA ARG A 245 26.35 13.93 -3.72
C ARG A 245 25.49 14.90 -2.91
N GLY A 246 24.76 15.73 -3.66
CA GLY A 246 23.70 16.62 -3.16
C GLY A 246 24.22 17.91 -2.50
N GLN A 247 23.27 18.77 -2.12
CA GLN A 247 23.52 20.09 -1.52
C GLN A 247 24.21 20.04 -0.14
N PHE A 248 24.16 18.90 0.54
CA PHE A 248 24.74 18.70 1.88
C PHE A 248 26.08 17.95 1.86
N SER A 249 26.75 17.87 0.69
CA SER A 249 28.03 17.17 0.52
C SER A 249 28.02 15.75 1.12
N THR A 250 27.00 14.95 0.79
CA THR A 250 26.86 13.62 1.42
C THR A 250 27.87 12.65 0.82
N PRO A 251 28.79 12.08 1.63
CA PRO A 251 29.78 11.14 1.12
C PRO A 251 29.16 9.74 0.97
N LEU A 252 29.35 9.16 -0.22
CA LEU A 252 29.02 7.78 -0.55
C LEU A 252 30.33 7.02 -0.75
N LEU A 253 30.44 5.81 -0.22
CA LEU A 253 31.61 4.96 -0.36
C LEU A 253 31.53 4.20 -1.69
N LYS A 254 32.57 4.23 -2.53
CA LYS A 254 32.64 3.36 -3.72
C LYS A 254 32.67 1.89 -3.28
N CYS A 255 31.91 1.00 -3.92
CA CYS A 255 31.93 -0.43 -3.63
C CYS A 255 33.35 -1.03 -3.70
N THR A 256 34.13 -0.60 -4.70
CA THR A 256 35.55 -0.97 -4.87
C THR A 256 36.42 -0.62 -3.66
N SER A 257 36.03 0.41 -2.91
CA SER A 257 36.74 0.91 -1.73
C SER A 257 36.24 0.33 -0.40
N ALA A 258 35.24 -0.55 -0.43
CA ALA A 258 34.73 -1.23 0.77
C ALA A 258 35.81 -2.07 1.46
N LYS A 259 36.64 -2.80 0.68
CA LYS A 259 37.75 -3.60 1.20
C LYS A 259 38.78 -2.76 1.95
N TRP A 260 39.08 -1.56 1.42
CA TRP A 260 40.00 -0.63 2.05
C TRP A 260 39.49 -0.20 3.43
N LEU A 261 38.22 0.21 3.52
CA LEU A 261 37.64 0.67 4.77
C LEU A 261 37.52 -0.46 5.81
N LEU A 262 37.13 -1.67 5.39
CA LEU A 262 37.09 -2.85 6.25
C LEU A 262 38.49 -3.22 6.77
N THR A 263 39.51 -3.14 5.92
CA THR A 263 40.91 -3.40 6.33
C THR A 263 41.39 -2.40 7.38
N ARG A 264 41.01 -1.12 7.24
CA ARG A 264 41.30 -0.09 8.24
C ARG A 264 40.61 -0.38 9.56
N MET A 265 39.32 -0.72 9.53
CA MET A 265 38.57 -1.09 10.74
C MET A 265 39.16 -2.32 11.44
N ALA A 266 39.66 -3.30 10.68
CA ALA A 266 40.33 -4.47 11.25
C ALA A 266 41.66 -4.09 11.92
N LYS A 267 42.44 -3.19 11.30
CA LYS A 267 43.69 -2.65 11.86
C LYS A 267 43.45 -1.90 13.17
N ASP A 268 42.35 -1.15 13.24
CA ASP A 268 41.97 -0.37 14.42
C ASP A 268 41.22 -1.23 15.48
N ASN A 269 41.25 -2.56 15.34
CA ASN A 269 40.60 -3.54 16.22
C ASN A 269 39.07 -3.34 16.40
N LEU A 270 38.40 -2.69 15.44
CA LEU A 270 36.94 -2.53 15.45
C LEU A 270 36.22 -3.80 14.97
N ILE A 271 36.86 -4.59 14.09
CA ILE A 271 36.33 -5.84 13.57
C ILE A 271 37.43 -6.91 13.54
N SER A 272 37.04 -8.17 13.67
CA SER A 272 37.95 -9.30 13.45
C SER A 272 38.24 -9.51 11.96
N THR A 273 39.35 -10.18 11.64
CA THR A 273 39.71 -10.54 10.25
C THR A 273 38.62 -11.37 9.57
N SER A 274 38.05 -12.34 10.28
CA SER A 274 36.94 -13.16 9.77
C SER A 274 35.69 -12.32 9.48
N LYS A 275 35.35 -11.35 10.34
CA LYS A 275 34.21 -10.46 10.12
C LYS A 275 34.44 -9.51 8.94
N LYS A 276 35.68 -9.06 8.74
CA LYS A 276 36.09 -8.26 7.59
C LYS A 276 35.87 -9.01 6.27
N ASP A 277 36.28 -10.28 6.18
CA ASP A 277 36.10 -11.09 4.97
C ASP A 277 34.60 -11.37 4.72
N MET A 278 33.84 -11.77 5.74
CA MET A 278 32.39 -11.96 5.64
C MET A 278 31.63 -10.71 5.18
N CYS A 279 31.95 -9.53 5.73
CA CYS A 279 31.32 -8.28 5.31
C CYS A 279 31.69 -7.91 3.86
N TYR A 280 32.92 -8.22 3.43
CA TYR A 280 33.33 -7.98 2.06
C TYR A 280 32.58 -8.88 1.08
N ASP A 281 32.43 -10.16 1.39
CA ASP A 281 31.68 -11.10 0.56
C ASP A 281 30.19 -10.74 0.47
N ASN A 282 29.59 -10.28 1.57
CA ASN A 282 28.21 -9.78 1.56
C ASN A 282 28.03 -8.51 0.69
N ILE A 283 29.01 -7.61 0.71
CA ILE A 283 29.01 -6.43 -0.16
C ILE A 283 29.22 -6.86 -1.60
N LYS A 284 30.13 -7.79 -1.86
CA LYS A 284 30.35 -8.34 -3.20
C LYS A 284 29.07 -8.98 -3.72
N ALA A 285 28.52 -9.97 -3.04
CA ALA A 285 27.29 -10.65 -3.47
C ALA A 285 26.11 -9.69 -3.74
N LYS A 286 25.99 -8.59 -3.00
CA LYS A 286 24.90 -7.62 -3.18
C LYS A 286 25.12 -6.61 -4.31
N TYR A 287 26.37 -6.39 -4.71
CA TYR A 287 26.75 -5.31 -5.63
C TYR A 287 27.67 -5.81 -6.78
N SER A 288 27.78 -7.12 -7.00
CA SER A 288 28.69 -7.80 -7.96
C SER A 288 27.99 -8.39 -9.20
N ASP A 289 26.66 -8.53 -9.22
CA ASP A 289 25.98 -9.15 -10.38
C ASP A 289 26.04 -8.29 -11.66
N ASP A 290 26.31 -6.98 -11.54
CA ASP A 290 26.45 -6.11 -12.71
C ASP A 290 27.89 -6.02 -13.24
N LEU A 291 28.91 -6.43 -12.47
CA LEU A 291 30.30 -6.13 -12.83
C LEU A 291 30.89 -7.13 -13.82
N ASP A 292 30.68 -8.43 -13.60
CA ASP A 292 31.19 -9.48 -14.49
C ASP A 292 30.38 -9.53 -15.80
N VAL A 293 29.07 -9.25 -15.74
CA VAL A 293 28.19 -9.13 -16.93
C VAL A 293 28.55 -7.90 -17.76
N ALA A 294 28.85 -6.75 -17.13
CA ALA A 294 29.27 -5.55 -17.85
C ALA A 294 30.69 -5.67 -18.42
N LEU A 295 31.61 -6.35 -17.73
CA LEU A 295 32.96 -6.64 -18.25
C LEU A 295 32.91 -7.64 -19.42
N GLU A 296 32.11 -8.71 -19.33
CA GLU A 296 31.93 -9.64 -20.46
C GLU A 296 31.25 -8.98 -21.67
N ALA A 297 30.31 -8.07 -21.45
CA ALA A 297 29.69 -7.30 -22.53
C ALA A 297 30.68 -6.33 -23.20
N ALA A 298 31.53 -5.66 -22.42
CA ALA A 298 32.56 -4.76 -22.93
C ALA A 298 33.68 -5.50 -23.68
N PHE A 299 34.06 -6.70 -23.23
CA PHE A 299 35.07 -7.52 -23.92
C PHE A 299 34.56 -8.22 -25.18
N LYS A 300 33.24 -8.45 -25.33
CA LYS A 300 32.63 -9.00 -26.55
C LYS A 300 32.34 -7.95 -27.62
N ALA A 301 32.36 -6.67 -27.27
CA ALA A 301 32.08 -5.55 -28.17
C ALA A 301 33.34 -4.87 -28.75
N ALA A 302 34.53 -5.36 -28.42
CA ALA A 302 35.83 -4.93 -28.96
C ALA A 302 36.43 -6.00 -29.88
#